data_AF-S9QTJ2-F1
#
_entry.id   AF-S9QTJ2-F1
#
_cell.length_a   1.000
_cell.length_b   1.000
_cell.length_c   1.000
_cell.angle_alpha   90.00
_cell.angle_beta   90.00
_cell.angle_gamma   90.00
#
_symmetry.space_group_name_H-M   'P 1'
#
loop_
_entity.id
_entity.type
_entity.pdbx_description
1 polymer ?
#
loop_
_entity_poly.entity_id
_entity_poly.type
_entity_poly.pdbx_seq_one_letter_code
_entity_poly.pdbx_strand_id
1 'polypeptide(L)' 'MLNDAYLVFSDGASFEAVRVQCALGKVQAAKAASLSKGARVTIRGRVAGLMMDVLVRDCELVGQ' A
#
# COMPACT_ATOMS: atom_id res chain seq x y z
N MET A 1 -1.01 14.03 -1.71
CA MET A 1 -0.71 13.43 -0.40
C MET A 1 -1.89 13.39 0.56
N LEU A 2 -2.79 14.40 0.64
CA LEU A 2 -4.01 14.28 1.47
C LEU A 2 -5.23 13.67 0.74
N ASN A 3 -5.16 13.53 -0.59
CA ASN A 3 -6.29 13.11 -1.45
C ASN A 3 -6.05 11.80 -2.21
N ASP A 4 -4.92 11.13 -1.95
CA ASP A 4 -4.54 9.92 -2.66
C ASP A 4 -4.85 8.71 -1.79
N ALA A 5 -5.58 7.74 -2.35
CA ALA A 5 -5.81 6.47 -1.67
C ALA A 5 -4.48 5.75 -1.43
N TYR A 6 -4.38 4.99 -0.35
CA TYR A 6 -3.19 4.21 -0.06
C TYR A 6 -3.56 2.83 0.50
N LEU A 7 -2.66 1.87 0.30
CA LEU A 7 -2.71 0.55 0.91
C LEU A 7 -1.68 0.47 2.04
N VAL A 8 -2.05 -0.22 3.11
CA VAL A 8 -1.14 -0.57 4.21
C VAL A 8 -0.95 -2.07 4.21
N PHE A 9 0.31 -2.50 4.15
CA PHE A 9 0.71 -3.90 4.19
C PHE A 9 1.26 -4.22 5.57
N SER A 10 0.68 -5.26 6.14
CA SER A 10 0.94 -5.76 7.49
C SER A 10 1.30 -7.24 7.37
N ASP A 11 2.17 -7.76 8.25
CA ASP A 11 2.44 -9.20 8.36
C ASP A 11 1.40 -9.91 9.27
N GLY A 12 0.54 -9.13 9.94
CA GLY A 12 -0.52 -9.61 10.82
C GLY A 12 -0.07 -9.82 12.26
N ALA A 13 1.16 -9.47 12.62
CA ALA A 13 1.64 -9.55 14.00
C ALA A 13 0.92 -8.53 14.90
N SER A 14 0.79 -8.87 16.19
CA SER A 14 0.22 -7.96 17.20
C SER A 14 1.05 -6.68 17.37
N PHE A 15 2.34 -6.72 17.01
CA PHE A 15 3.22 -5.57 16.99
C PHE A 15 4.08 -5.59 15.73
N GLU A 16 3.87 -4.59 14.87
CA GLU A 16 4.62 -4.41 13.63
C GLU A 16 5.50 -3.17 13.76
N ALA A 17 6.82 -3.37 13.85
CA ALA A 17 7.77 -2.28 13.98
C ALA A 17 7.88 -1.42 12.71
N VAL A 18 7.58 -2.02 11.54
CA VAL A 18 7.61 -1.36 10.24
C VAL A 18 6.51 -1.96 9.37
N ARG A 19 5.67 -1.12 8.78
CA ARG A 19 4.71 -1.52 7.74
C ARG A 19 5.06 -0.87 6.41
N VAL A 20 4.41 -1.27 5.34
CA VAL A 20 4.54 -0.59 4.05
C VAL A 20 3.27 0.21 3.80
N GLN A 21 3.41 1.52 3.60
CA GLN A 21 2.34 2.40 3.15
C GLN A 21 2.58 2.81 1.71
N CYS A 22 1.62 2.50 0.85
CA CYS A 22 1.78 2.55 -0.58
C CYS A 22 0.71 3.44 -1.21
N ALA A 23 1.12 4.62 -1.70
CA ALA A 23 0.23 5.60 -2.28
C ALA A 23 -0.14 5.24 -3.74
N LEU A 24 -1.44 5.21 -4.01
CA LEU A 24 -2.01 4.82 -5.30
C LEU A 24 -2.38 6.05 -6.14
N GLY A 25 -2.13 5.96 -7.45
CA GLY A 25 -2.75 6.87 -8.42
C GLY A 25 -4.24 6.56 -8.61
N LYS A 26 -4.99 7.48 -9.22
CA LYS A 26 -6.47 7.38 -9.39
C LYS A 26 -6.94 6.06 -10.02
N VAL A 27 -6.24 5.58 -11.04
CA VAL A 27 -6.58 4.32 -11.74
C VAL A 27 -6.42 3.12 -10.79
N GLN A 28 -5.31 3.08 -10.05
CA GLN A 28 -5.02 1.98 -9.14
C GLN A 28 -5.91 2.03 -7.88
N ALA A 29 -6.34 3.22 -7.47
CA ALA A 29 -7.32 3.40 -6.39
C ALA A 29 -8.66 2.71 -6.70
N ALA A 30 -9.16 2.85 -7.94
CA ALA A 30 -10.39 2.16 -8.36
C ALA A 30 -10.22 0.62 -8.35
N LYS A 31 -9.05 0.12 -8.78
CA LYS A 31 -8.73 -1.31 -8.73
C LYS A 31 -8.56 -1.82 -7.30
N ALA A 32 -8.01 -1.00 -6.41
CA ALA A 32 -7.86 -1.32 -4.99
C ALA A 32 -9.19 -1.27 -4.22
N ALA A 33 -10.20 -0.53 -4.71
CA ALA A 33 -11.50 -0.42 -4.04
C ALA A 33 -12.28 -1.75 -4.00
N SER A 34 -11.94 -2.72 -4.86
CA SER A 34 -12.52 -4.07 -4.82
C SER A 34 -11.81 -5.01 -3.83
N LEU A 35 -10.73 -4.56 -3.18
CA LEU A 35 -10.02 -5.37 -2.20
C LEU A 35 -10.73 -5.41 -0.85
N SER A 36 -10.77 -6.61 -0.29
CA SER A 36 -11.12 -6.80 1.11
C SER A 36 -9.88 -6.72 1.99
N LYS A 37 -10.03 -6.23 3.22
CA LYS A 37 -8.98 -6.30 4.23
C LYS A 37 -8.54 -7.76 4.42
N GLY A 38 -7.23 -8.00 4.49
CA GLY A 38 -6.64 -9.33 4.60
C GLY A 38 -6.42 -10.05 3.26
N ALA A 39 -6.85 -9.45 2.15
CA ALA A 39 -6.47 -9.95 0.82
C ALA A 39 -4.95 -9.88 0.65
N ARG A 40 -4.37 -10.96 0.11
CA ARG A 40 -2.97 -10.97 -0.34
C ARG A 40 -2.92 -10.30 -1.69
N VAL A 41 -2.00 -9.35 -1.86
CA VAL A 41 -1.83 -8.64 -3.13
C VAL A 41 -0.35 -8.37 -3.35
N THR A 42 0.04 -8.28 -4.61
CA THR A 42 1.40 -7.90 -5.00
C THR A 42 1.36 -6.50 -5.60
N ILE A 43 2.19 -5.61 -5.06
CA ILE A 43 2.37 -4.25 -5.56
C ILE A 43 3.78 -4.03 -6.11
N ARG A 44 3.89 -3.10 -7.05
CA ARG A 44 5.15 -2.52 -7.49
C ARG A 44 5.10 -1.03 -7.25
N GLY A 45 6.18 -0.43 -6.76
CA GLY A 45 6.26 1.01 -6.54
C GLY A 45 7.69 1.47 -6.25
N ARG A 46 7.86 2.77 -5.98
CA ARG A 46 9.15 3.38 -5.64
C ARG A 46 9.22 3.75 -4.16
N VAL A 47 10.24 3.26 -3.46
CA VAL A 47 10.49 3.63 -2.07
C VAL A 47 10.86 5.12 -1.99
N ALA A 48 10.13 5.87 -1.18
CA ALA A 48 10.30 7.31 -1.01
C ALA A 48 10.94 7.68 0.34
N GLY A 49 10.91 6.79 1.32
CA GLY A 49 11.52 7.01 2.63
C GLY A 49 10.94 6.10 3.72
N LEU A 50 11.42 6.29 4.95
CA LEU A 50 10.95 5.60 6.14
C LEU A 50 10.52 6.64 7.17
N MET A 51 9.24 6.63 7.53
CA MET A 51 8.66 7.56 8.51
C MET A 51 7.59 6.81 9.31
N MET A 52 8.02 6.02 10.30
CA MET A 52 7.24 4.95 10.97
C MET A 52 6.88 3.78 10.06
N ASP A 53 6.29 4.06 8.90
CA ASP A 53 6.06 3.09 7.82
C ASP A 53 7.03 3.36 6.65
N VAL A 54 7.36 2.33 5.87
CA VAL A 54 8.05 2.48 4.59
C VAL A 54 7.08 3.10 3.61
N LEU A 55 7.40 4.32 3.17
CA LEU A 55 6.58 5.06 2.23
C LEU A 55 6.95 4.65 0.81
N VAL A 56 5.95 4.20 0.05
CA VAL A 56 6.08 3.82 -1.35
C VAL A 56 5.14 4.68 -2.19
N ARG A 57 5.65 5.21 -3.30
CA ARG A 57 4.92 6.04 -4.26
C ARG A 57 4.76 5.34 -5.60
N ASP A 58 3.84 5.85 -6.41
CA ASP A 58 3.54 5.36 -7.76
C ASP A 58 3.24 3.86 -7.75
N CYS A 59 2.42 3.45 -6.78
CA CYS A 59 2.12 2.05 -6.60
C CYS A 59 1.13 1.51 -7.62
N GLU A 60 1.43 0.31 -8.11
CA GLU A 60 0.62 -0.44 -9.06
C GLU A 60 0.31 -1.83 -8.53
N LEU A 61 -0.96 -2.26 -8.64
CA LEU A 61 -1.36 -3.63 -8.32
C LEU A 61 -1.01 -4.54 -9.50
N VAL A 62 0.00 -5.39 -9.30
CA VAL A 62 0.51 -6.33 -10.30
C VAL A 62 0.02 -7.76 -10.11
N GLY A 63 -0.61 -8.09 -8.97
CA GLY A 63 -1.24 -9.38 -8.70
C GLY A 63 -2.18 -9.37 -7.49
N GLN A 64 -3.11 -10.32 -7.45
CA GLN A 64 -4.05 -10.62 -6.35
C GLN A 64 -4.09 -12.13 -6.14
#